data_AF-A0A1Y1VPX7-F1
#
_entry.id   AF-A0A1Y1VPX7-F1
#
_cell.length_a   1.000
_cell.length_b   1.000
_cell.length_c   1.000
_cell.angle_alpha   90.00
_cell.angle_beta   90.00
_cell.angle_gamma   90.00
#
_symmetry.space_group_name_H-M   'P 1'
#
loop_
_entity.id
_entity.type
_entity.pdbx_description
1 polymer ?
#
loop_
_entity_poly.entity_id
_entity_poly.type
_entity_poly.pdbx_seq_one_letter_code
_entity_poly.pdbx_strand_id
1 'polypeptide(L)'
;MQEKYYFTIHAGQTVDPTTHARAVPIYATSSYVFTDLKDGADLFSLKKVGNIYSRLTNPTNAVAEERLAALEGGAAGLVTASGQSAEFTTIAAIAKKGDNIILPYIC
;
A
#
# COMPACT_ATOMS: atom_id res chain seq x y z
N MET A 1 24.25 -2.30 -5.90
CA MET A 1 23.93 -3.69 -5.48
C MET A 1 23.64 -3.77 -3.99
N GLN A 2 24.48 -3.19 -3.12
CA GLN A 2 24.28 -3.16 -1.66
C GLN A 2 22.94 -2.53 -1.21
N GLU A 3 22.49 -1.45 -1.85
CA GLU A 3 21.23 -0.77 -1.50
C GLU A 3 19.98 -1.61 -1.76
N LYS A 4 19.92 -2.35 -2.87
CA LYS A 4 18.79 -3.26 -3.15
C LYS A 4 18.69 -4.37 -2.09
N TYR A 5 19.82 -4.94 -1.65
CA TYR A 5 19.81 -5.91 -0.55
C TYR A 5 19.31 -5.32 0.77
N TYR A 6 19.70 -4.07 1.07
CA TYR A 6 19.18 -3.37 2.24
C TYR A 6 17.66 -3.18 2.14
N PHE A 7 17.14 -2.70 1.00
CA PHE A 7 15.70 -2.48 0.83
C PHE A 7 14.88 -3.77 0.94
N THR A 8 15.37 -4.89 0.40
CA THR A 8 14.69 -6.20 0.50
C THR A 8 14.39 -6.61 1.95
N ILE A 9 15.23 -6.19 2.90
CA ILE A 9 15.11 -6.61 4.31
C ILE A 9 14.52 -5.49 5.18
N HIS A 10 14.80 -4.22 4.88
CA HIS A 10 14.57 -3.12 5.82
C HIS A 10 13.60 -2.03 5.33
N ALA A 11 13.42 -1.84 4.02
CA ALA A 11 12.54 -0.79 3.54
C ALA A 11 11.09 -1.02 4.01
N GLY A 12 10.41 0.08 4.33
CA GLY A 12 9.02 0.11 4.78
C GLY A 12 8.76 -0.37 6.21
N GLN A 13 9.77 -0.84 6.94
CA GLN A 13 9.58 -1.46 8.25
C GLN A 13 10.33 -0.74 9.36
N THR A 14 9.58 -0.28 10.36
CA THR A 14 10.12 0.18 11.64
C THR A 14 9.89 -0.86 12.74
N VAL A 15 10.63 -0.78 13.84
CA VAL A 15 10.35 -1.60 15.03
C VAL A 15 8.98 -1.20 15.57
N ASP A 16 8.15 -2.17 15.97
CA ASP A 16 6.87 -1.86 16.59
C ASP A 16 7.08 -1.09 17.91
N PRO A 17 6.58 0.15 18.03
CA PRO A 17 6.78 0.96 19.23
C PRO A 17 6.04 0.43 20.46
N THR A 18 5.03 -0.45 20.28
CA THR A 18 4.21 -0.94 21.38
C THR A 18 4.83 -2.14 22.07
N THR A 19 5.35 -3.10 21.28
CA THR A 19 5.87 -4.38 21.79
C THR A 19 7.38 -4.58 21.58
N HIS A 20 8.04 -3.69 20.85
CA HIS A 20 9.41 -3.85 20.36
C HIS A 20 9.63 -5.09 19.50
N ALA A 21 8.56 -5.68 18.94
CA ALA A 21 8.67 -6.77 17.99
C ALA A 21 9.49 -6.33 16.76
N ARG A 22 10.47 -7.16 16.39
CA ARG A 22 11.28 -6.89 15.19
C ARG A 22 10.57 -7.33 13.92
N ALA A 23 9.83 -8.44 13.94
CA ALA A 23 9.04 -8.89 12.80
C ALA A 23 7.84 -7.94 12.58
N VAL A 24 7.42 -7.79 11.31
CA VAL A 24 6.22 -7.01 10.98
C VAL A 24 5.00 -7.70 11.60
N PRO A 25 4.19 -7.01 12.42
CA PRO A 25 2.95 -7.58 12.92
C PRO A 25 1.94 -7.86 11.80
N ILE A 26 1.15 -8.92 11.95
CA ILE A 26 0.07 -9.27 11.03
C ILE A 26 -1.23 -8.63 11.53
N TYR A 27 -1.65 -7.55 10.88
CA TYR A 27 -2.92 -6.85 11.17
C TYR A 27 -4.08 -7.53 10.45
N ALA A 28 -4.44 -8.74 10.89
CA ALA A 28 -5.57 -9.51 10.39
C ALA A 28 -6.93 -8.97 10.91
N THR A 29 -7.23 -7.72 10.57
CA THR A 29 -8.48 -7.03 10.92
C THR A 29 -9.16 -6.49 9.67
N SER A 30 -10.47 -6.26 9.73
CA SER A 30 -11.23 -5.58 8.68
C SER A 30 -11.29 -4.06 8.89
N SER A 31 -11.23 -3.59 10.14
CA SER A 31 -11.54 -2.21 10.53
C SER A 31 -10.66 -1.71 11.68
N TYR A 32 -10.59 -0.39 11.82
CA TYR A 32 -9.83 0.30 12.86
C TYR A 32 -10.75 1.21 13.66
N VAL A 33 -10.54 1.25 14.98
CA VAL A 33 -11.34 2.06 15.90
C VAL A 33 -10.88 3.51 15.86
N PHE A 34 -11.81 4.44 15.71
CA PHE A 34 -11.53 5.87 15.83
C PHE A 34 -11.44 6.28 17.29
N THR A 35 -10.60 7.27 17.58
CA THR A 35 -10.46 7.79 18.95
C THR A 35 -11.72 8.56 19.37
N ASP A 36 -12.32 9.31 18.44
CA ASP A 36 -13.59 10.02 18.61
C ASP A 36 -14.25 10.31 17.24
N LEU A 37 -15.39 11.01 17.24
CA LEU A 37 -16.12 11.37 16.02
C LEU A 37 -15.33 12.33 15.10
N LYS A 38 -14.52 13.21 15.68
CA LYS A 38 -13.73 14.18 14.93
C LYS A 38 -12.58 13.47 14.21
N ASP A 39 -11.92 12.52 14.87
CA ASP A 39 -10.88 11.67 14.30
C ASP A 39 -11.38 10.93 13.06
N GLY A 40 -12.55 10.29 13.15
CA GLY A 40 -13.20 9.66 12.00
C GLY A 40 -13.46 10.65 10.86
N ALA A 41 -14.02 11.82 11.15
CA ALA A 41 -14.30 12.85 10.14
C ALA A 41 -13.03 13.37 9.45
N ASP A 42 -11.94 13.56 10.20
CA ASP A 42 -10.65 14.04 9.69
C ASP A 42 -9.98 12.97 8.81
N LEU A 43 -10.11 11.68 9.15
CA LEU A 43 -9.63 10.56 8.31
C LEU A 43 -10.40 10.46 6.99
N PHE A 44 -11.74 10.48 7.02
CA PHE A 44 -12.54 10.37 5.80
C PHE A 44 -12.44 11.60 4.88
N SER A 45 -12.13 12.77 5.44
CA SER A 45 -11.89 14.01 4.67
C SER A 45 -10.44 14.19 4.22
N LEU A 46 -9.58 13.17 4.43
CA LEU A 46 -8.15 13.18 4.08
C LEU A 46 -7.35 14.32 4.73
N LYS A 47 -7.86 14.91 5.82
CA LYS A 47 -7.12 15.89 6.64
C LYS A 47 -6.09 15.23 7.54
N LYS A 48 -6.33 13.96 7.87
CA LYS A 48 -5.44 13.09 8.65
C LYS A 48 -5.15 11.83 7.84
N VAL A 49 -3.89 11.42 7.82
CA VAL A 49 -3.48 10.12 7.28
C VAL A 49 -3.67 9.07 8.37
N GLY A 50 -4.26 7.93 8.02
CA GLY A 50 -4.44 6.82 8.94
C GLY A 50 -5.26 5.69 8.33
N ASN A 51 -5.55 4.69 9.15
CA ASN A 51 -6.31 3.51 8.73
C ASN A 51 -7.78 3.65 9.13
N ILE A 52 -8.67 3.31 8.21
CA ILE A 52 -10.12 3.32 8.42
C ILE A 52 -10.64 1.89 8.35
N TYR A 53 -10.34 1.20 7.24
CA TYR A 53 -10.63 -0.21 7.03
C TYR A 53 -9.64 -0.82 6.03
N SER A 54 -9.35 -2.11 6.19
CA SER A 54 -8.25 -2.81 5.50
C SER A 54 -8.37 -2.86 3.99
N ARG A 55 -9.58 -2.62 3.44
CA ARG A 55 -9.78 -2.50 1.98
C ARG A 55 -9.17 -1.24 1.38
N LEU A 56 -8.96 -0.17 2.17
CA LEU A 56 -8.21 1.01 1.70
C LEU A 56 -6.73 0.88 2.04
N THR A 57 -6.43 0.68 3.33
CA THR A 57 -5.08 0.67 3.86
C THR A 57 -4.99 -0.32 5.02
N ASN A 58 -3.86 -1.02 5.10
CA ASN A 58 -3.55 -1.95 6.18
C ASN A 58 -2.05 -1.86 6.50
N PRO A 59 -1.62 -1.72 7.77
CA PRO A 59 -0.20 -1.53 8.11
C PRO A 59 0.70 -2.68 7.65
N THR A 60 0.22 -3.94 7.64
CA THR A 60 1.02 -5.06 7.13
C THR A 60 1.27 -4.92 5.63
N ASN A 61 0.25 -4.49 4.88
CA ASN A 61 0.34 -4.25 3.44
C ASN A 61 1.23 -3.03 3.13
N ALA A 62 1.14 -1.96 3.91
CA ALA A 62 1.92 -0.73 3.73
C ALA A 62 3.43 -1.00 3.74
N VAL A 63 3.91 -1.91 4.60
CA VAL A 63 5.33 -2.31 4.60
C VAL A 63 5.73 -2.92 3.25
N ALA A 64 4.89 -3.77 2.66
CA ALA A 64 5.15 -4.38 1.36
C ALA A 64 5.11 -3.33 0.22
N GLU A 65 4.15 -2.41 0.27
CA GLU A 65 3.99 -1.31 -0.69
C GLU A 65 5.22 -0.39 -0.71
N GLU A 66 5.64 0.10 0.46
CA GLU A 66 6.82 0.94 0.61
C GLU A 66 8.11 0.21 0.19
N ARG A 67 8.22 -1.09 0.52
CA ARG A 67 9.37 -1.90 0.15
C ARG A 67 9.49 -2.11 -1.35
N LEU A 68 8.38 -2.45 -2.02
CA LEU A 68 8.33 -2.62 -3.48
C LEU A 68 8.64 -1.29 -4.17
N ALA A 69 8.06 -0.18 -3.68
CA ALA A 69 8.37 1.15 -4.19
C ALA A 69 9.87 1.47 -4.10
N ALA A 70 10.50 1.23 -2.95
CA ALA A 70 11.93 1.46 -2.76
C ALA A 70 12.80 0.57 -3.68
N LEU A 71 12.40 -0.69 -3.90
CA LEU A 71 13.13 -1.63 -4.77
C LEU A 71 13.08 -1.24 -6.25
N GLU A 72 11.95 -0.71 -6.70
CA GLU A 72 11.75 -0.23 -8.08
C GLU A 72 12.19 1.23 -8.28
N GLY A 73 12.50 1.95 -7.21
CA GLY A 73 12.78 3.39 -7.27
C GLY A 73 11.53 4.23 -7.57
N GLY A 74 10.34 3.70 -7.27
CA GLY A 74 9.05 4.37 -7.41
C GLY A 74 8.73 5.28 -6.22
N ALA A 75 7.81 6.22 -6.43
CA ALA A 75 7.34 7.12 -5.38
C ALA A 75 6.38 6.46 -4.38
N ALA A 76 5.63 5.43 -4.81
CA ALA A 76 4.67 4.69 -4.01
C ALA A 76 4.39 3.32 -4.65
N GLY A 77 3.75 2.43 -3.88
CA GLY A 77 3.27 1.13 -4.34
C GLY A 77 1.84 0.87 -3.85
N LEU A 78 1.16 -0.08 -4.48
CA LEU A 78 -0.17 -0.55 -4.08
C LEU A 78 -0.22 -2.06 -4.25
N VAL A 79 -0.53 -2.80 -3.18
CA VAL A 79 -0.71 -4.26 -3.28
C VAL A 79 -2.14 -4.60 -3.67
N THR A 80 -2.29 -5.58 -4.56
CA THR A 80 -3.59 -6.10 -5.00
C THR A 80 -3.71 -7.58 -4.74
N ALA A 81 -4.93 -8.12 -4.84
CA ALA A 81 -5.20 -9.54 -4.59
C ALA A 81 -4.52 -10.49 -5.59
N SER A 82 -4.19 -10.01 -6.78
CA SER A 82 -3.52 -10.77 -7.84
C SER A 82 -2.83 -9.86 -8.85
N GLY A 83 -1.96 -10.43 -9.69
CA GLY A 83 -1.34 -9.70 -10.81
C GLY A 83 -2.37 -9.16 -11.81
N GLN A 84 -3.38 -9.96 -12.15
CA GLN A 84 -4.49 -9.52 -13.00
C GLN A 84 -5.27 -8.34 -12.39
N SER A 85 -5.44 -8.33 -11.07
CA SER A 85 -6.04 -7.20 -10.37
C SER A 85 -5.15 -5.95 -10.41
N ALA A 86 -3.81 -6.10 -10.40
CA ALA A 86 -2.89 -4.97 -10.52
C ALA A 86 -3.01 -4.31 -11.90
N GLU A 87 -2.97 -5.12 -12.95
CA GLU A 87 -3.17 -4.69 -14.34
C GLU A 87 -4.53 -3.99 -14.52
N PHE A 88 -5.61 -4.66 -14.10
CA PHE A 88 -6.96 -4.10 -14.21
C PHE A 88 -7.13 -2.80 -13.44
N THR A 89 -6.70 -2.75 -12.17
CA THR A 89 -6.84 -1.53 -11.33
C THR A 89 -6.07 -0.37 -11.94
N THR A 90 -4.87 -0.62 -12.46
CA THR A 90 -4.05 0.41 -13.12
C THR A 90 -4.76 0.96 -14.35
N ILE A 91 -5.25 0.09 -15.24
CA ILE A 91 -5.94 0.50 -16.46
C ILE A 91 -7.25 1.24 -16.13
N ALA A 92 -8.05 0.70 -15.21
CA ALA A 92 -9.32 1.30 -14.81
C ALA A 92 -9.15 2.67 -14.13
N ALA A 93 -7.99 2.94 -13.51
CA ALA A 93 -7.68 4.23 -12.91
C ALA A 93 -7.33 5.31 -13.96
N ILE A 94 -6.77 4.93 -15.11
CA ILE A 94 -6.24 5.87 -16.12
C ILE A 94 -7.04 5.94 -17.42
N ALA A 95 -7.89 4.95 -17.70
CA ALA A 95 -8.65 4.84 -18.94
C ALA A 95 -10.16 4.67 -18.67
N LYS A 96 -10.97 5.21 -19.58
CA LYS A 96 -12.43 5.10 -19.57
C LYS A 96 -12.96 4.77 -20.97
N LYS A 97 -14.28 4.61 -21.08
CA LYS A 97 -14.96 4.39 -22.36
C LYS A 97 -14.57 5.47 -23.38
N GLY A 98 -14.04 5.04 -24.52
CA GLY A 98 -13.61 5.91 -25.62
C GLY A 98 -12.10 6.08 -25.72
N ASP A 99 -11.35 5.71 -24.68
CA ASP A 99 -9.88 5.74 -24.71
C ASP A 99 -9.32 4.49 -25.43
N ASN A 100 -8.07 4.59 -25.87
CA ASN A 100 -7.34 3.50 -26.54
C ASN A 100 -6.02 3.23 -25.81
N ILE A 101 -5.60 1.97 -25.76
CA ILE A 101 -4.33 1.53 -25.15
C ILE A 101 -3.47 0.90 -26.25
N ILE A 102 -2.21 1.32 -26.35
CA ILE A 102 -1.23 0.72 -27.26
C ILE A 102 -0.46 -0.35 -26.50
N LEU A 103 -0.43 -1.57 -27.04
CA LEU A 103 0.26 -2.71 -26.44
C LEU A 103 1.49 -3.09 -27.27
N PRO A 104 2.57 -3.60 -26.63
CA PRO A 104 3.72 -4.13 -27.36
C PRO A 104 3.34 -5.39 -28.15
N TYR A 105 4.05 -5.63 -29.25
CA TYR A 105 3.78 -6.75 -30.18
C TYR A 105 4.24 -8.14 -29.67
N ILE A 106 4.76 -8.22 -28.44
CA ILE A 106 5.21 -9.46 -27.82
C ILE A 106 4.38 -9.68 -26.56
N CYS A 107 3.52 -10.69 -26.63
CA CYS A 107 3.01 -11.46 -25.50
C CYS A 107 3.72 -12.81 -25.50
#